data_AF-A0A9W5W8V4-F1
#
_entry.id   AF-A0A9W5W8V4-F1
#
_cell.length_a   1.000
_cell.length_b   1.000
_cell.length_c   1.000
_cell.angle_alpha   90.00
_cell.angle_beta   90.00
_cell.angle_gamma   90.00
#
_symmetry.space_group_name_H-M   'P 1'
#
loop_
_entity.id
_entity.type
_entity.pdbx_description
1 polymer ?
#
loop_
_entity_poly.entity_id
_entity_poly.type
_entity_poly.pdbx_seq_one_letter_code
_entity_poly.pdbx_strand_id
1 'polypeptide(L)'
;MTRNKVEICGVDTAKLPVLTNAEMRELFTALQTRNELAAREKLVNGNLRLVLSVIQRFNNRGEFVDDLFQVGCIGLMKAIDNFDLGQNVKFSTYAVPMIIGEIRRYLRDNNPIRVSRSLRDIAYKALQVRDSLTNLNSREPTIFEISEALNVPKEDVVFALDAIQDPVSLFEPIYHDGGDPIYVMDQISDDKNKDVSWIEEIALREAMHKLGEREKMILSMRFFEGKTQMEVADEIGISQAQVSRLEKSAIQQMQKHVKS
;
A
#
# COMPACT_ATOMS: atom_id res chain seq x y z
N MET A 1 38.32 -22.61 -4.69
CA MET A 1 36.95 -22.06 -4.73
C MET A 1 36.84 -20.97 -3.69
N THR A 2 36.96 -19.73 -4.12
CA THR A 2 36.83 -18.52 -3.29
C THR A 2 35.42 -18.50 -2.72
N ARG A 3 35.26 -18.64 -1.40
CA ARG A 3 33.96 -18.44 -0.74
C ARG A 3 33.60 -16.97 -0.95
N ASN A 4 32.61 -16.68 -1.79
CA ASN A 4 32.09 -15.32 -1.93
C ASN A 4 31.68 -14.83 -0.54
N LYS A 5 32.31 -13.74 -0.09
CA LYS A 5 32.03 -13.09 1.18
C LYS A 5 30.64 -12.46 1.07
N VAL A 6 29.64 -13.10 1.67
CA VAL A 6 28.28 -12.57 1.76
C VAL A 6 28.18 -11.89 3.12
N GLU A 7 28.17 -10.56 3.13
CA GLU A 7 27.82 -9.75 4.30
C GLU A 7 26.32 -9.45 4.25
N ILE A 8 25.62 -9.74 5.34
CA ILE A 8 24.19 -9.42 5.53
C ILE A 8 24.10 -8.62 6.82
N CYS A 9 23.57 -7.40 6.76
CA CYS A 9 23.52 -6.47 7.90
C CYS A 9 24.87 -6.27 8.61
N GLY A 10 25.97 -6.22 7.85
CA GLY A 10 27.33 -6.08 8.38
C GLY A 10 27.90 -7.32 9.07
N VAL A 11 27.22 -8.47 8.99
CA VAL A 11 27.65 -9.73 9.59
C VAL A 11 28.30 -10.63 8.53
N ASP A 12 29.53 -11.06 8.79
CA ASP A 12 30.24 -12.06 7.97
C ASP A 12 29.61 -13.45 8.19
N THR A 13 28.74 -13.84 7.25
CA THR A 13 27.99 -15.09 7.31
C THR A 13 28.86 -16.34 7.41
N ALA A 14 30.12 -16.28 6.94
CA ALA A 14 31.05 -17.40 6.96
C ALA A 14 31.71 -17.62 8.34
N LYS A 15 31.72 -16.60 9.21
CA LYS A 15 32.36 -16.62 10.54
C LYS A 15 31.36 -16.82 11.69
N LEU A 16 30.08 -16.98 11.37
CA LEU A 16 29.05 -17.15 12.38
C LEU A 16 29.27 -18.42 13.23
N PRO A 17 29.25 -18.31 14.57
CA PRO A 17 29.42 -19.45 15.45
C PRO A 17 28.22 -20.40 15.32
N VAL A 18 28.46 -21.69 15.62
CA VAL A 18 27.41 -22.71 15.70
C VAL A 18 27.54 -23.38 17.05
N LEU A 19 26.43 -23.47 17.76
CA LEU A 19 26.36 -24.17 19.04
C LEU A 19 25.94 -25.62 18.83
N THR A 20 26.54 -26.50 19.61
CA THR A 20 26.08 -27.89 19.74
C THR A 20 24.82 -27.95 20.59
N ASN A 21 24.08 -29.07 20.53
CA ASN A 21 22.89 -29.25 21.35
C ASN A 21 23.20 -29.27 22.86
N ALA A 22 24.39 -29.73 23.25
CA ALA A 22 24.80 -29.74 24.66
C ALA A 22 25.02 -28.30 25.17
N GLU A 23 25.81 -27.50 24.44
CA GLU A 23 26.06 -26.08 24.77
C GLU A 23 24.76 -25.27 24.79
N MET A 24 23.85 -25.50 23.83
CA MET A 24 22.54 -24.83 23.83
C MET A 24 21.74 -25.15 25.10
N ARG A 25 21.74 -26.42 25.55
CA ARG A 25 21.01 -26.80 26.78
C ARG A 25 21.57 -26.11 28.02
N GLU A 26 22.89 -26.02 28.14
CA GLU A 26 23.54 -25.30 29.25
C GLU A 26 23.16 -23.81 29.23
N LEU A 27 23.22 -23.18 28.07
CA LEU A 27 22.86 -21.77 27.91
C LEU A 27 21.36 -21.51 28.20
N PHE A 28 20.45 -22.38 27.75
CA PHE A 28 19.03 -22.26 28.09
C PHE A 28 18.79 -22.48 29.58
N THR A 29 19.53 -23.39 30.22
CA THR A 29 19.43 -23.61 31.68
C THR A 29 19.88 -22.37 32.44
N ALA A 30 21.01 -21.76 32.04
CA ALA A 30 21.49 -20.52 32.60
C ALA A 30 20.51 -19.36 32.39
N LEU A 31 19.92 -19.26 31.20
CA LEU A 31 18.91 -18.24 30.88
C LEU A 31 17.66 -18.38 31.76
N GLN A 32 17.10 -19.59 31.91
CA GLN A 32 15.86 -19.81 32.65
C GLN A 32 16.04 -19.69 34.18
N THR A 33 17.19 -20.11 34.72
CA THR A 33 17.41 -20.14 36.17
C THR A 33 18.01 -18.85 36.73
N ARG A 34 18.87 -18.18 35.96
CA ARG A 34 19.64 -17.01 36.42
C ARG A 34 19.33 -15.73 35.66
N ASN A 35 18.45 -15.79 34.65
CA ASN A 35 18.12 -14.68 33.77
C ASN A 35 19.37 -13.99 33.18
N GLU A 36 20.40 -14.80 32.86
CA GLU A 36 21.69 -14.29 32.38
C GLU A 36 21.57 -13.76 30.95
N LEU A 37 21.62 -12.43 30.80
CA LEU A 37 21.60 -11.75 29.49
C LEU A 37 22.74 -12.23 28.57
N ALA A 38 23.90 -12.54 29.12
CA ALA A 38 25.03 -13.07 28.37
C ALA A 38 24.74 -14.45 27.74
N ALA A 39 23.93 -15.30 28.41
CA ALA A 39 23.50 -16.58 27.85
C ALA A 39 22.53 -16.37 26.68
N ARG A 40 21.61 -15.40 26.79
CA ARG A 40 20.71 -14.99 25.71
C ARG A 40 21.48 -14.52 24.48
N GLU A 41 22.47 -13.66 24.65
CA GLU A 41 23.28 -13.13 23.55
C GLU A 41 24.05 -14.26 22.83
N LYS A 42 24.66 -15.19 23.59
CA LYS A 42 25.32 -16.37 23.02
C LYS A 42 24.36 -17.26 22.24
N LEU A 43 23.14 -17.48 22.75
CA LEU A 43 22.10 -18.25 22.06
C LEU A 43 21.68 -17.58 20.75
N VAL A 44 21.50 -16.25 20.73
CA VAL A 44 21.16 -15.50 19.51
C VAL A 44 22.29 -15.64 18.49
N ASN A 45 23.52 -15.27 18.86
CA ASN A 45 24.67 -15.28 17.95
C ASN A 45 24.99 -16.68 17.41
N GLY A 46 24.87 -17.70 18.26
CA GLY A 46 25.09 -19.10 17.89
C GLY A 46 24.05 -19.71 16.96
N ASN A 47 22.90 -19.06 16.79
CA ASN A 47 21.79 -19.53 15.95
C ASN A 47 21.50 -18.63 14.74
N LEU A 48 22.30 -17.59 14.47
CA LEU A 48 22.10 -16.72 13.30
C LEU A 48 22.16 -17.48 11.96
N ARG A 49 22.96 -18.56 11.87
CA ARG A 49 22.99 -19.43 10.67
C ARG A 49 21.66 -20.15 10.43
N LEU A 50 20.89 -20.41 11.48
CA LEU A 50 19.54 -20.97 11.34
C LEU A 50 18.64 -19.97 10.60
N VAL A 51 18.68 -18.70 11.00
CA VAL A 51 17.92 -17.62 10.35
C VAL A 51 18.30 -17.51 8.87
N LEU A 52 19.60 -17.50 8.55
CA LEU A 52 20.09 -17.49 7.17
C LEU A 52 19.55 -18.67 6.34
N SER A 53 19.47 -19.86 6.92
CA SER A 53 18.91 -21.03 6.22
C SER A 53 17.39 -20.93 5.98
N VAL A 54 16.68 -20.20 6.85
CA VAL A 54 15.23 -20.02 6.73
C VAL A 54 14.90 -18.96 5.67
N ILE A 55 15.62 -17.84 5.65
CA ILE A 55 15.36 -16.74 4.70
C ILE A 55 15.60 -17.15 3.24
N GLN A 56 16.47 -18.13 2.97
CA GLN A 56 16.70 -18.66 1.62
C GLN A 56 15.40 -19.13 0.93
N ARG A 57 14.40 -19.55 1.70
CA ARG A 57 13.08 -19.95 1.18
C ARG A 57 12.23 -18.77 0.67
N PHE A 58 12.68 -17.53 0.90
CA PHE A 58 11.97 -16.29 0.60
C PHE A 58 12.71 -15.38 -0.39
N ASN A 59 13.89 -15.77 -0.90
CA ASN A 59 14.72 -14.93 -1.78
C ASN A 59 14.03 -14.47 -3.08
N ASN A 60 13.00 -15.18 -3.55
CA ASN A 60 12.30 -14.85 -4.81
C ASN A 60 11.07 -13.93 -4.62
N ARG A 61 10.95 -13.25 -3.46
CA ARG A 61 9.79 -12.42 -3.12
C ARG A 61 10.02 -10.91 -3.39
N GLY A 62 11.17 -10.52 -3.93
CA GLY A 62 11.48 -9.12 -4.28
C GLY A 62 11.93 -8.23 -3.11
N GLU A 63 12.07 -8.79 -1.91
CA GLU A 63 12.47 -8.07 -0.70
C GLU A 63 13.98 -8.07 -0.48
N PHE A 64 14.47 -7.05 0.22
CA PHE A 64 15.87 -6.98 0.62
C PHE A 64 16.18 -8.09 1.65
N VAL A 65 17.22 -8.88 1.34
CA VAL A 65 17.64 -10.02 2.17
C VAL A 65 18.01 -9.58 3.60
N ASP A 66 18.55 -8.38 3.74
CA ASP A 66 18.90 -7.76 5.02
C ASP A 66 17.66 -7.55 5.91
N ASP A 67 16.54 -7.10 5.34
CA ASP A 67 15.30 -6.90 6.08
C ASP A 67 14.70 -8.24 6.53
N LEU A 68 14.68 -9.23 5.63
CA LEU A 68 14.25 -10.60 5.96
C LEU A 68 15.10 -11.21 7.07
N PHE A 69 16.41 -10.94 7.06
CA PHE A 69 17.33 -11.40 8.09
C PHE A 69 17.02 -10.75 9.44
N GLN A 70 16.84 -9.43 9.49
CA GLN A 70 16.50 -8.71 10.72
C GLN A 70 15.15 -9.19 11.31
N VAL A 71 14.13 -9.33 10.48
CA VAL A 71 12.82 -9.86 10.90
C VAL A 71 12.95 -11.30 11.38
N GLY A 72 13.75 -12.11 10.69
CA GLY A 72 14.05 -13.48 11.10
C GLY A 72 14.76 -13.54 12.47
N CYS A 73 15.67 -12.60 12.75
CA CYS A 73 16.32 -12.46 14.06
C CYS A 73 15.31 -12.09 15.17
N ILE A 74 14.29 -11.27 14.87
CA ILE A 74 13.18 -11.01 15.81
C ILE A 74 12.44 -12.30 16.14
N GLY A 75 12.16 -13.14 15.14
CA GLY A 75 11.54 -14.45 15.36
C GLY A 75 12.42 -15.41 16.15
N LEU A 76 13.73 -15.40 15.91
CA LEU A 76 14.69 -16.17 16.71
C LEU A 76 14.70 -15.73 18.17
N MET A 77 14.72 -14.42 18.45
CA MET A 77 14.68 -13.88 19.81
C MET A 77 13.41 -14.33 20.55
N LYS A 78 12.24 -14.20 19.91
CA LYS A 78 10.99 -14.69 20.49
C LYS A 78 11.01 -16.19 20.74
N ALA A 79 11.66 -16.97 19.86
CA ALA A 79 11.79 -18.40 20.04
C ALA A 79 12.68 -18.73 21.24
N ILE A 80 13.79 -18.01 21.43
CA ILE A 80 14.68 -18.16 22.60
C ILE A 80 13.94 -17.82 23.89
N ASP A 81 13.19 -16.71 23.90
CA ASP A 81 12.50 -16.22 25.10
C ASP A 81 11.36 -17.16 25.56
N ASN A 82 10.80 -17.98 24.66
CA ASN A 82 9.66 -18.86 24.95
C ASN A 82 9.97 -20.36 24.83
N PHE A 83 11.23 -20.76 24.62
CA PHE A 83 11.59 -22.17 24.47
C PHE A 83 11.59 -22.90 25.82
N ASP A 84 10.89 -24.02 25.89
CA ASP A 84 10.80 -24.88 27.07
C ASP A 84 11.74 -26.08 26.95
N LEU A 85 12.66 -26.22 27.92
CA LEU A 85 13.61 -27.33 28.00
C LEU A 85 12.96 -28.65 28.45
N GLY A 86 11.77 -28.59 29.07
CA GLY A 86 11.00 -29.78 29.43
C GLY A 86 10.47 -30.56 28.22
N GLN A 87 10.40 -29.91 27.06
CA GLN A 87 10.02 -30.55 25.80
C GLN A 87 11.21 -31.30 25.21
N ASN A 88 11.05 -32.60 24.93
CA ASN A 88 12.12 -33.44 24.37
C ASN A 88 12.31 -33.23 22.85
N VAL A 89 12.54 -31.98 22.44
CA VAL A 89 12.75 -31.58 21.04
C VAL A 89 13.98 -30.69 20.91
N LYS A 90 14.58 -30.67 19.71
CA LYS A 90 15.67 -29.74 19.42
C LYS A 90 15.11 -28.32 19.29
N PHE A 91 15.86 -27.32 19.76
CA PHE A 91 15.48 -25.90 19.65
C PHE A 91 15.07 -25.48 18.24
N SER A 92 15.80 -25.94 17.21
CA SER A 92 15.49 -25.66 15.81
C SER A 92 14.08 -26.09 15.39
N THR A 93 13.52 -27.14 16.00
CA THR A 93 12.16 -27.62 15.75
C THR A 93 11.11 -26.58 16.12
N TYR A 94 11.36 -25.83 17.20
CA TYR A 94 10.50 -24.76 17.69
C TYR A 94 10.80 -23.42 16.99
N ALA A 95 12.08 -23.11 16.82
CA ALA A 95 12.52 -21.82 16.27
C ALA A 95 12.14 -21.64 14.79
N VAL A 96 12.25 -22.69 13.97
CA VAL A 96 12.00 -22.57 12.51
C VAL A 96 10.56 -22.12 12.20
N PRO A 97 9.49 -22.74 12.74
CA PRO A 97 8.12 -22.25 12.57
C PRO A 97 7.93 -20.80 13.01
N MET A 98 8.57 -20.40 14.12
CA MET A 98 8.45 -19.05 14.67
C MET A 98 9.12 -18.00 13.76
N ILE A 99 10.33 -18.27 13.29
CA ILE A 99 11.07 -17.43 12.33
C ILE A 99 10.26 -17.29 11.03
N ILE A 100 9.76 -18.40 10.48
CA ILE A 100 8.90 -18.40 9.27
C ILE A 100 7.65 -17.55 9.49
N GLY A 101 7.00 -17.68 10.65
CA GLY A 101 5.79 -16.95 10.99
C GLY A 101 6.02 -15.44 11.04
N GLU A 102 7.13 -14.99 11.63
CA GLU A 102 7.49 -13.57 11.70
C GLU A 102 7.83 -13.00 10.33
N ILE A 103 8.59 -13.73 9.51
CA ILE A 103 8.90 -13.33 8.12
C ILE A 103 7.60 -13.23 7.30
N ARG A 104 6.73 -14.24 7.36
CA ARG A 104 5.42 -14.18 6.67
C ARG A 104 4.57 -13.01 7.16
N ARG A 105 4.62 -12.68 8.45
CA ARG A 105 3.89 -11.53 9.00
C ARG A 105 4.41 -10.23 8.41
N TYR A 106 5.73 -10.04 8.37
CA TYR A 106 6.37 -8.86 7.78
C TYR A 106 6.00 -8.71 6.30
N LEU A 107 6.20 -9.75 5.50
CA LEU A 107 5.89 -9.76 4.06
C LEU A 107 4.43 -9.39 3.76
N ARG A 108 3.51 -9.77 4.65
CA ARG A 108 2.09 -9.45 4.48
C ARG A 108 1.77 -7.99 4.85
N ASP A 109 2.46 -7.46 5.84
CA ASP A 109 2.17 -6.15 6.42
C ASP A 109 2.93 -5.02 5.68
N ASN A 110 4.05 -5.32 5.00
CA ASN A 110 4.91 -4.39 4.28
C ASN A 110 4.59 -4.29 2.77
N ASN A 111 3.33 -4.04 2.42
CA ASN A 111 2.92 -3.81 1.03
C ASN A 111 2.72 -2.30 0.76
N PRO A 112 3.01 -1.75 -0.44
CA PRO A 112 2.81 -0.33 -0.75
C PRO A 112 1.38 0.16 -0.45
N ILE A 113 0.40 -0.74 -0.63
CA ILE A 113 -1.00 -0.50 -0.29
C ILE A 113 -1.39 -1.43 0.85
N ARG A 114 -1.82 -0.84 1.97
CA ARG A 114 -2.28 -1.57 3.14
C ARG A 114 -3.71 -2.08 2.92
N VAL A 115 -3.85 -3.40 2.91
CA VAL A 115 -5.12 -4.10 2.72
C VAL A 115 -5.56 -4.73 4.05
N SER A 116 -6.88 -4.81 4.28
CA SER A 116 -7.42 -5.45 5.48
C SER A 116 -7.12 -6.95 5.51
N ARG A 117 -7.04 -7.52 6.73
CA ARG A 117 -6.71 -8.95 6.90
C ARG A 117 -7.78 -9.86 6.31
N SER A 118 -9.05 -9.57 6.59
CA SER A 118 -10.18 -10.35 6.09
C SER A 118 -10.19 -10.43 4.56
N LEU A 119 -9.96 -9.30 3.89
CA LEU A 119 -9.97 -9.23 2.43
C LEU A 119 -8.81 -10.03 1.82
N ARG A 120 -7.61 -9.94 2.42
CA ARG A 120 -6.45 -10.71 1.98
C ARG A 120 -6.59 -12.21 2.24
N ASP A 121 -7.22 -12.60 3.34
CA ASP A 121 -7.51 -14.01 3.64
C ASP A 121 -8.50 -14.61 2.62
N ILE A 122 -9.53 -13.86 2.23
CA ILE A 122 -10.43 -14.24 1.14
C ILE A 122 -9.65 -14.39 -0.17
N ALA A 123 -8.79 -13.42 -0.50
CA ALA A 123 -8.00 -13.44 -1.73
C ALA A 123 -7.10 -14.67 -1.83
N TYR A 124 -6.34 -15.01 -0.77
CA TYR A 124 -5.49 -16.19 -0.77
C TYR A 124 -6.27 -17.50 -0.89
N LYS A 125 -7.43 -17.60 -0.22
CA LYS A 125 -8.32 -18.76 -0.38
C LYS A 125 -8.88 -18.85 -1.80
N ALA A 126 -9.26 -17.71 -2.40
CA ALA A 126 -9.72 -17.64 -3.78
C ALA A 126 -8.64 -18.09 -4.77
N LEU A 127 -7.38 -17.68 -4.57
CA LEU A 127 -6.26 -18.16 -5.38
C LEU A 127 -6.05 -19.68 -5.24
N GLN A 128 -6.08 -20.22 -4.02
CA GLN A 128 -5.94 -21.67 -3.79
C GLN A 128 -7.07 -22.48 -4.45
N VAL A 129 -8.31 -22.00 -4.33
CA VAL A 129 -9.47 -22.61 -4.99
C VAL A 129 -9.37 -22.50 -6.50
N ARG A 130 -8.95 -21.34 -7.02
CA ARG A 130 -8.72 -21.13 -8.45
C ARG A 130 -7.71 -22.14 -8.99
N ASP A 131 -6.57 -22.32 -8.32
CA ASP A 131 -5.54 -23.28 -8.74
C ASP A 131 -6.04 -24.71 -8.66
N SER A 132 -6.80 -25.06 -7.61
CA SER A 132 -7.39 -26.39 -7.44
C SER A 132 -8.42 -26.73 -8.54
N LEU A 133 -9.30 -25.77 -8.85
CA LEU A 133 -10.30 -25.92 -9.92
C LEU A 133 -9.66 -25.94 -11.30
N THR A 134 -8.61 -25.13 -11.52
CA THR A 134 -7.83 -25.15 -12.77
C THR A 134 -7.24 -26.52 -13.02
N ASN A 135 -6.64 -27.13 -12.00
CA ASN A 135 -6.05 -28.46 -12.08
C ASN A 135 -7.10 -29.56 -12.32
N LEU A 136 -8.29 -29.43 -11.72
CA LEU A 136 -9.36 -30.42 -11.86
C LEU A 136 -10.03 -30.35 -13.24
N ASN A 137 -10.34 -29.14 -13.69
CA ASN A 137 -11.17 -28.90 -14.87
C ASN A 137 -10.35 -28.63 -16.14
N SER A 138 -9.03 -28.52 -16.03
CA SER A 138 -8.11 -28.17 -17.12
C SER A 138 -8.50 -26.89 -17.88
N ARG A 139 -9.15 -25.96 -17.17
CA ARG A 139 -9.54 -24.64 -17.67
C ARG A 139 -9.56 -23.64 -16.54
N GLU A 140 -9.45 -22.36 -16.86
CA GLU A 140 -9.60 -21.30 -15.88
C GLU A 140 -11.04 -21.29 -15.30
N PRO A 141 -11.20 -21.28 -13.96
CA PRO A 141 -12.50 -21.22 -13.33
C PRO A 141 -13.06 -19.80 -13.36
N THR A 142 -14.38 -19.71 -13.42
CA THR A 142 -15.10 -18.44 -13.33
C THR A 142 -15.15 -17.93 -11.89
N ILE A 143 -15.35 -16.62 -11.72
CA ILE A 143 -15.57 -16.01 -10.40
C ILE A 143 -16.73 -16.68 -9.65
N PHE A 144 -17.79 -17.09 -10.38
CA PHE A 144 -18.93 -17.79 -9.80
C PHE A 144 -18.53 -19.16 -9.23
N GLU A 145 -17.74 -19.96 -9.95
CA GLU A 145 -17.25 -21.25 -9.47
C GLU A 145 -16.36 -21.12 -8.23
N ILE A 146 -15.53 -20.07 -8.16
CA ILE A 146 -14.70 -19.76 -7.00
C ILE A 146 -15.57 -19.34 -5.80
N SER A 147 -16.57 -18.50 -6.04
CA SER A 147 -17.53 -18.00 -5.05
C SER A 147 -18.33 -19.13 -4.40
N GLU A 148 -18.87 -20.05 -5.22
CA GLU A 148 -19.60 -21.24 -4.75
C GLU A 148 -18.70 -22.15 -3.89
N ALA A 149 -17.46 -22.40 -4.34
CA ALA A 149 -16.52 -23.24 -3.61
C ALA A 149 -16.08 -22.64 -2.26
N LEU A 150 -16.03 -21.30 -2.16
CA LEU A 150 -15.68 -20.59 -0.93
C LEU A 150 -16.87 -20.27 -0.02
N ASN A 151 -18.09 -20.35 -0.55
CA ASN A 151 -19.30 -19.85 0.10
C ASN A 151 -19.18 -18.37 0.51
N VAL A 152 -18.69 -17.53 -0.41
CA VAL A 152 -18.49 -16.09 -0.25
C VAL A 152 -19.13 -15.36 -1.43
N PRO A 153 -19.78 -14.20 -1.25
CA PRO A 153 -20.36 -13.43 -2.35
C PRO A 153 -19.36 -13.14 -3.47
N LYS A 154 -19.83 -13.18 -4.73
CA LYS A 154 -18.98 -12.93 -5.91
C LYS A 154 -18.32 -11.55 -5.86
N GLU A 155 -19.02 -10.55 -5.32
CA GLU A 155 -18.52 -9.18 -5.17
C GLU A 155 -17.29 -9.17 -4.25
N ASP A 156 -17.38 -9.86 -3.11
CA ASP A 156 -16.29 -9.95 -2.15
C ASP A 156 -15.09 -10.70 -2.73
N VAL A 157 -15.31 -11.72 -3.56
CA VAL A 157 -14.23 -12.43 -4.27
C VAL A 157 -13.52 -11.49 -5.26
N VAL A 158 -14.28 -10.70 -6.03
CA VAL A 158 -13.72 -9.72 -6.97
C VAL A 158 -12.91 -8.66 -6.23
N PHE A 159 -13.51 -8.03 -5.21
CA PHE A 159 -12.82 -7.04 -4.39
C PHE A 159 -11.56 -7.61 -3.73
N ALA A 160 -11.61 -8.86 -3.26
CA ALA A 160 -10.46 -9.50 -2.64
C ALA A 160 -9.31 -9.73 -3.62
N LEU A 161 -9.61 -10.23 -4.82
CA LEU A 161 -8.61 -10.47 -5.85
C LEU A 161 -8.00 -9.16 -6.39
N ASP A 162 -8.82 -8.12 -6.52
CA ASP A 162 -8.37 -6.78 -6.93
C ASP A 162 -7.45 -6.15 -5.86
N ALA A 163 -7.82 -6.27 -4.59
CA ALA A 163 -7.08 -5.66 -3.49
C ALA A 163 -5.66 -6.22 -3.28
N ILE A 164 -5.35 -7.41 -3.79
CA ILE A 164 -4.00 -8.00 -3.70
C ILE A 164 -3.14 -7.75 -4.94
N GLN A 165 -3.63 -6.99 -5.92
CA GLN A 165 -2.82 -6.63 -7.09
C GLN A 165 -1.68 -5.69 -6.69
N ASP A 166 -0.50 -5.94 -7.27
CA ASP A 166 0.67 -5.09 -7.07
C ASP A 166 0.55 -3.83 -7.95
N PRO A 167 0.85 -2.64 -7.40
CA PRO A 167 0.82 -1.41 -8.18
C PRO A 167 1.91 -1.40 -9.25
N VAL A 168 1.59 -0.84 -10.41
CA VAL A 168 2.52 -0.63 -11.53
C VAL A 168 3.35 0.63 -11.26
N SER A 169 4.65 0.59 -11.60
CA SER A 169 5.52 1.76 -11.45
C SER A 169 5.26 2.78 -12.56
N LEU A 170 5.13 4.05 -12.19
CA LEU A 170 5.05 5.15 -13.17
C LEU A 170 6.32 5.27 -14.02
N PHE A 171 7.44 4.79 -13.51
CA PHE A 171 8.74 4.78 -14.19
C PHE A 171 9.01 3.47 -14.93
N GLU A 172 8.00 2.63 -15.12
CA GLU A 172 8.14 1.44 -15.96
C GLU A 172 8.15 1.85 -17.45
N PRO A 173 9.18 1.48 -18.23
CA PRO A 173 9.23 1.78 -19.66
C PRO A 173 8.27 0.87 -20.43
N ILE A 174 7.36 1.45 -21.20
CA ILE A 174 6.34 0.74 -21.99
C ILE A 174 6.72 0.61 -23.47
N TYR A 175 7.68 1.42 -23.94
CA TYR A 175 8.19 1.36 -25.31
C TYR A 175 9.66 1.78 -25.35
N HIS A 176 10.48 1.05 -26.10
CA HIS A 176 11.90 1.34 -26.26
C HIS A 176 12.35 0.95 -27.68
N ASP A 177 12.45 1.94 -28.57
CA ASP A 177 12.87 1.75 -29.97
C ASP A 177 14.03 2.68 -30.32
N GLY A 178 15.17 2.43 -29.69
CA GLY A 178 16.45 3.11 -29.98
C GLY A 178 16.55 4.58 -29.60
N GLY A 179 15.48 5.20 -29.10
CA GLY A 179 15.44 6.55 -28.53
C GLY A 179 15.19 6.56 -27.02
N ASP A 180 14.77 7.71 -26.50
CA ASP A 180 14.39 7.83 -25.09
C ASP A 180 13.19 6.91 -24.79
N PRO A 181 13.26 6.09 -23.72
CA PRO A 181 12.16 5.21 -23.34
C PRO A 181 10.92 6.04 -22.96
N ILE A 182 9.76 5.59 -23.43
CA ILE A 182 8.47 6.15 -23.00
C ILE A 182 8.05 5.40 -21.73
N TYR A 183 7.75 6.15 -20.67
CA TYR A 183 7.33 5.61 -19.39
C TYR A 183 5.80 5.62 -19.25
N VAL A 184 5.28 4.82 -18.31
CA VAL A 184 3.86 4.87 -17.93
C VAL A 184 3.43 6.30 -17.56
N MET A 185 4.29 7.04 -16.85
CA MET A 185 4.03 8.42 -16.44
C MET A 185 3.72 9.36 -17.62
N ASP A 186 4.33 9.14 -18.78
CA ASP A 186 4.19 10.01 -19.95
C ASP A 186 2.81 9.87 -20.63
N GLN A 187 2.09 8.77 -20.35
CA GLN A 187 0.75 8.54 -20.90
C GLN A 187 -0.39 8.93 -19.97
N ILE A 188 -0.08 9.30 -18.73
CA ILE A 188 -1.11 9.71 -17.76
C ILE A 188 -1.49 11.16 -18.03
N SER A 189 -2.77 11.39 -18.32
CA SER A 189 -3.32 12.73 -18.53
C SER A 189 -3.65 13.41 -17.20
N ASP A 190 -3.37 14.72 -17.09
CA ASP A 190 -3.85 15.54 -15.97
C ASP A 190 -5.26 16.08 -16.30
N ASP A 191 -6.24 15.68 -15.49
CA ASP A 191 -7.61 16.13 -15.65
C ASP A 191 -7.91 17.49 -14.97
N LYS A 192 -6.99 18.02 -14.15
CA LYS A 192 -7.20 19.23 -13.36
C LYS A 192 -6.59 20.48 -14.00
N ASN A 193 -5.37 20.38 -14.54
CA ASN A 193 -4.74 21.48 -15.27
C ASN A 193 -5.00 21.38 -16.77
N LYS A 194 -6.25 21.61 -17.16
CA LYS A 194 -6.57 21.76 -18.58
C LYS A 194 -6.38 23.22 -18.96
N ASP A 195 -5.71 23.50 -20.08
CA ASP A 195 -5.63 24.85 -20.68
C ASP A 195 -7.03 25.49 -20.83
N VAL A 196 -8.06 24.66 -20.97
CA VAL A 196 -9.48 25.03 -20.97
C VAL A 196 -9.87 25.84 -19.73
N SER A 197 -9.40 25.47 -18.53
CA SER A 197 -9.71 26.19 -17.29
C SER A 197 -9.16 27.62 -17.31
N TRP A 198 -8.01 27.84 -17.95
CA TRP A 198 -7.39 29.16 -18.04
C TRP A 198 -8.14 30.06 -19.03
N ILE A 199 -8.60 29.49 -20.15
CA ILE A 199 -9.43 30.18 -21.14
C ILE A 199 -10.78 30.59 -20.53
N GLU A 200 -11.42 29.69 -19.77
CA GLU A 200 -12.68 29.97 -19.07
C GLU A 200 -12.52 31.09 -18.04
N GLU A 201 -11.43 31.09 -17.26
CA GLU A 201 -11.15 32.14 -16.26
C GLU A 201 -10.94 33.51 -16.92
N ILE A 202 -10.19 33.57 -18.03
CA ILE A 202 -9.98 34.81 -18.79
C ILE A 202 -11.29 35.32 -19.38
N ALA A 203 -12.07 34.45 -20.02
CA ALA A 203 -13.35 34.80 -20.60
C ALA A 203 -14.34 35.31 -19.53
N LEU A 204 -14.38 34.65 -18.37
CA LEU A 204 -15.21 35.07 -17.24
C LEU A 204 -14.78 36.45 -16.71
N ARG A 205 -13.48 36.68 -16.56
CA ARG A 205 -12.93 37.95 -16.09
C ARG A 205 -13.23 39.09 -17.06
N GLU A 206 -13.10 38.88 -18.38
CA GLU A 206 -13.44 39.89 -19.38
C GLU A 206 -14.95 40.17 -19.41
N ALA A 207 -15.78 39.13 -19.31
CA ALA A 207 -17.23 39.27 -19.21
C ALA A 207 -17.64 40.08 -17.97
N MET A 208 -17.00 39.85 -16.82
CA MET A 208 -17.22 40.63 -15.60
C MET A 208 -16.83 42.10 -15.76
N HIS A 209 -15.74 42.42 -16.47
CA HIS A 209 -15.31 43.81 -16.70
C HIS A 209 -16.34 44.64 -17.49
N LYS A 210 -17.12 44.01 -18.38
CA LYS A 210 -18.12 44.69 -19.24
C LYS A 210 -19.46 44.96 -18.55
N LEU A 211 -19.67 44.42 -17.36
CA LEU A 211 -20.87 44.69 -16.56
C LEU A 211 -20.79 46.07 -15.90
N GLY A 212 -21.96 46.68 -15.64
CA GLY A 212 -22.03 47.88 -14.82
C GLY A 212 -21.66 47.59 -13.36
N GLU A 213 -21.21 48.61 -12.63
CA GLU A 213 -20.82 48.46 -11.21
C GLU A 213 -21.91 47.84 -10.33
N ARG A 214 -23.17 48.20 -10.61
CA ARG A 214 -24.33 47.67 -9.88
C ARG A 214 -24.58 46.18 -10.17
N GLU A 215 -24.35 45.74 -11.40
CA GLU A 215 -24.49 44.34 -11.79
C GLU A 215 -23.35 43.49 -11.23
N LYS A 216 -22.11 43.98 -11.28
CA LYS A 216 -20.95 43.34 -10.64
C LYS A 216 -21.18 43.14 -9.15
N MET A 217 -21.67 44.18 -8.47
CA MET A 217 -21.94 44.15 -7.03
C MET A 217 -23.03 43.12 -6.68
N ILE A 218 -24.12 43.05 -7.47
CA ILE A 218 -25.16 42.02 -7.31
C ILE A 218 -24.58 40.63 -7.53
N LEU A 219 -23.79 40.39 -8.59
CA LEU A 219 -23.21 39.07 -8.85
C LEU A 219 -22.19 38.66 -7.79
N SER A 220 -21.37 39.58 -7.29
CA SER A 220 -20.43 39.32 -6.19
C SER A 220 -21.17 38.85 -4.94
N MET A 221 -22.21 39.57 -4.52
CA MET A 221 -23.00 39.16 -3.36
C MET A 221 -23.71 37.82 -3.56
N ARG A 222 -24.21 37.56 -4.78
CA ARG A 222 -24.96 36.33 -5.10
C ARG A 222 -24.07 35.08 -5.21
N PHE A 223 -22.92 35.18 -5.87
CA PHE A 223 -22.11 34.04 -6.26
C PHE A 223 -20.77 33.93 -5.51
N PHE A 224 -20.26 35.03 -4.95
CA PHE A 224 -19.02 35.03 -4.16
C PHE A 224 -19.31 35.04 -2.65
N GLU A 225 -20.28 35.84 -2.20
CA GLU A 225 -20.68 35.91 -0.78
C GLU A 225 -21.84 34.96 -0.43
N GLY A 226 -22.51 34.37 -1.42
CA GLY A 226 -23.57 33.38 -1.23
C GLY A 226 -24.91 33.93 -0.71
N LYS A 227 -25.14 35.25 -0.80
CA LYS A 227 -26.38 35.89 -0.34
C LYS A 227 -27.58 35.54 -1.22
N THR A 228 -28.76 35.44 -0.62
CA THR A 228 -30.05 35.28 -1.30
C THR A 228 -30.45 36.58 -2.03
N GLN A 229 -31.33 36.49 -3.04
CA GLN A 229 -31.83 37.68 -3.74
C GLN A 229 -32.60 38.64 -2.83
N MET A 230 -33.18 38.13 -1.74
CA MET A 230 -33.84 38.95 -0.72
C MET A 230 -32.83 39.72 0.11
N GLU A 231 -31.78 39.07 0.60
CA GLU A 231 -30.70 39.74 1.36
C GLU A 231 -29.99 40.80 0.51
N VAL A 232 -29.74 40.52 -0.77
CA VAL A 232 -29.18 41.50 -1.72
C VAL A 232 -30.14 42.67 -1.98
N ALA A 233 -31.45 42.40 -2.04
CA ALA A 233 -32.48 43.43 -2.20
C ALA A 233 -32.52 44.39 -1.00
N ASP A 234 -32.45 43.83 0.21
CA ASP A 234 -32.45 44.58 1.46
C ASP A 234 -31.18 45.46 1.60
N GLU A 235 -30.02 44.95 1.18
CA GLU A 235 -28.74 45.66 1.26
C GLU A 235 -28.59 46.76 0.20
N ILE A 236 -29.11 46.55 -1.01
CA ILE A 236 -29.04 47.52 -2.12
C ILE A 236 -30.23 48.50 -2.11
N GLY A 237 -31.26 48.24 -1.31
CA GLY A 237 -32.46 49.07 -1.19
C GLY A 237 -33.37 49.01 -2.42
N ILE A 238 -33.55 47.82 -3.01
CA ILE A 238 -34.43 47.59 -4.17
C ILE A 238 -35.30 46.36 -3.95
N SER A 239 -36.32 46.15 -4.79
CA SER A 239 -37.16 44.95 -4.70
C SER A 239 -36.40 43.69 -5.15
N GLN A 240 -36.73 42.54 -4.56
CA GLN A 240 -36.21 41.23 -5.00
C GLN A 240 -36.48 40.97 -6.50
N ALA A 241 -37.64 41.40 -7.01
CA ALA A 241 -37.96 41.29 -8.43
C ALA A 241 -37.00 42.11 -9.32
N GLN A 242 -36.52 43.28 -8.85
CA GLN A 242 -35.50 44.05 -9.55
C GLN A 242 -34.13 43.40 -9.48
N VAL A 243 -33.73 42.84 -8.33
CA VAL A 243 -32.48 42.05 -8.20
C VAL A 243 -32.49 40.88 -9.18
N SER A 244 -33.59 40.12 -9.24
CA SER A 244 -33.75 39.00 -10.17
C SER A 244 -33.60 39.41 -11.64
N ARG A 245 -34.18 40.56 -12.03
CA ARG A 245 -34.04 41.11 -13.40
C ARG A 245 -32.61 41.52 -13.72
N LEU A 246 -31.94 42.22 -12.80
CA LEU A 246 -30.56 42.68 -12.98
C LEU A 246 -29.58 41.50 -13.02
N GLU A 247 -29.74 40.50 -12.13
CA GLU A 247 -28.96 39.25 -12.14
C GLU A 247 -29.11 38.53 -13.48
N LYS A 248 -30.36 38.36 -13.96
CA LYS A 248 -30.62 37.70 -15.24
C LYS A 248 -30.04 38.47 -16.43
N SER A 249 -30.15 39.80 -16.43
CA SER A 249 -29.56 40.66 -17.47
C SER A 249 -28.05 40.55 -17.49
N ALA A 250 -27.40 40.63 -16.32
CA ALA A 250 -25.96 40.52 -16.16
C ALA A 250 -25.44 39.16 -16.65
N ILE A 251 -26.10 38.05 -16.26
CA ILE A 251 -25.74 36.70 -16.72
C ILE A 251 -25.90 36.57 -18.23
N GLN A 252 -26.99 37.10 -18.81
CA GLN A 252 -27.20 37.08 -20.26
C GLN A 252 -26.13 37.88 -21.01
N GLN A 253 -25.69 39.00 -20.46
CA GLN A 253 -24.60 39.80 -21.02
C GLN A 253 -23.27 39.06 -20.94
N MET A 254 -22.96 38.44 -19.80
CA MET A 254 -21.75 37.62 -19.65
C MET A 254 -21.74 36.44 -20.63
N GLN A 255 -22.86 35.75 -20.80
CA GLN A 255 -22.98 34.61 -21.73
C GLN A 255 -22.72 34.97 -23.19
N LYS A 256 -23.03 36.20 -23.62
CA LYS A 256 -22.72 36.68 -24.98
C LYS A 256 -21.22 36.84 -25.21
N HIS A 257 -20.45 37.04 -24.15
CA HIS A 257 -19.00 37.23 -24.22
C HIS A 257 -18.21 35.95 -23.97
N VAL A 258 -18.77 34.98 -23.24
CA VAL A 258 -18.13 33.68 -22.98
C VAL A 258 -18.36 32.68 -24.13
N LYS A 259 -19.39 32.87 -24.95
CA LYS A 259 -19.69 31.99 -26.12
C LYS A 259 -19.13 32.48 -27.46
N SER A 260 -18.37 33.57 -27.48
CA SER A 260 -17.69 34.09 -28.66
C SER A 260 -16.21 33.75 -28.61
#